data_AF-A0A4Y4G760-F1
#
_entry.id   AF-A0A4Y4G760-F1
#
_cell.length_a   1.000
_cell.length_b   1.000
_cell.length_c   1.000
_cell.angle_alpha   90.00
_cell.angle_beta   90.00
_cell.angle_gamma   90.00
#
_symmetry.space_group_name_H-M   'P 1'
#
loop_
_entity.id
_entity.type
_entity.pdbx_description
1 polymer ?
#
loop_
_entity_poly.entity_id
_entity_poly.type
_entity_poly.pdbx_seq_one_letter_code
_entity_poly.pdbx_strand_id
1 'polypeptide(L)'
;MRKKDLSRQFVLAINDVGKNSELGIFLTTYQTKLAKNQLKGLEIPRFTEGISKVVRKSHQGVPTSVTKLISMINQRGILDGFGLGLRMF
;
A
#
# COMPACT_ATOMS: atom_id res chain seq x y z
N MET A 1 1.36 13.64 3.93
CA MET A 1 2.48 12.88 3.31
C MET A 1 2.50 13.15 1.81
N ARG A 2 3.66 13.43 1.18
CA ARG A 2 3.69 13.80 -0.25
C ARG A 2 3.59 12.55 -1.14
N LYS A 3 2.81 12.62 -2.23
CA LYS A 3 2.63 11.52 -3.22
C LYS A 3 3.96 10.95 -3.74
N LYS A 4 4.99 11.80 -3.83
CA LYS A 4 6.36 11.45 -4.25
C LYS A 4 7.05 10.46 -3.29
N ASP A 5 6.90 10.66 -1.98
CA ASP A 5 7.47 9.75 -0.96
C ASP A 5 6.80 8.37 -1.01
N LEU A 6 5.48 8.35 -1.18
CA LEU A 6 4.73 7.10 -1.29
C LEU A 6 5.10 6.33 -2.57
N SER A 7 5.24 7.03 -3.69
CA SER A 7 5.67 6.43 -4.96
C SER A 7 7.08 5.83 -4.85
N ARG A 8 8.01 6.52 -4.19
CA ARG A 8 9.36 5.99 -3.91
C ARG A 8 9.32 4.75 -3.03
N GLN A 9 8.46 4.74 -2.00
CA GLN A 9 8.31 3.57 -1.13
C GLN A 9 7.73 2.36 -1.88
N PHE A 10 6.83 2.57 -2.85
CA PHE A 10 6.36 1.50 -3.74
C PHE A 10 7.51 0.88 -4.54
N VAL A 11 8.40 1.69 -5.12
CA VAL A 11 9.56 1.18 -5.88
C VAL A 11 10.47 0.33 -4.98
N LEU A 12 10.76 0.80 -3.77
CA LEU A 12 11.58 0.07 -2.80
C LEU A 12 10.92 -1.27 -2.42
N ALA A 13 9.62 -1.25 -2.10
CA ALA A 13 8.89 -2.44 -1.73
C ALA A 13 8.81 -3.47 -2.88
N ILE A 14 8.65 -3.02 -4.13
CA ILE A 14 8.64 -3.89 -5.32
C ILE A 14 10.01 -4.52 -5.56
N ASN A 15 11.09 -3.75 -5.39
CA ASN A 15 12.45 -4.26 -5.55
C ASN A 15 12.79 -5.31 -4.47
N ASP A 16 12.41 -5.07 -3.22
CA ASP A 16 12.68 -6.00 -2.10
C ASP A 16 11.96 -7.34 -2.24
N VAL A 17 10.72 -7.34 -2.73
CA VAL A 17 9.94 -8.58 -2.92
C VAL A 17 10.20 -9.24 -4.27
N GLY A 18 10.93 -8.58 -5.16
CA GLY A 18 11.13 -8.97 -6.54
C GLY A 18 9.94 -8.61 -7.45
N LYS A 19 10.23 -7.94 -8.56
CA LYS A 19 9.21 -7.45 -9.52
C LYS A 19 8.28 -8.54 -10.09
N ASN A 20 8.80 -9.77 -10.21
CA ASN A 20 8.08 -10.91 -10.79
C ASN A 20 7.37 -11.78 -9.74
N SER A 21 7.49 -11.47 -8.44
CA SER A 21 6.77 -12.20 -7.40
C SER A 21 5.29 -11.78 -7.40
N GLU A 22 4.42 -12.64 -6.85
CA GLU A 22 2.99 -12.35 -6.69
C GLU A 22 2.79 -11.01 -5.93
N LEU A 23 3.62 -10.75 -4.92
CA LEU A 23 3.62 -9.51 -4.16
C LEU A 23 4.15 -8.32 -4.97
N GLY A 24 5.20 -8.50 -5.77
CA GLY A 24 5.74 -7.45 -6.65
C GLY A 24 4.75 -7.01 -7.73
N ILE A 25 4.05 -7.97 -8.33
CA ILE A 25 2.97 -7.70 -9.31
C ILE A 25 1.82 -6.94 -8.64
N PHE A 26 1.37 -7.41 -7.46
CA PHE A 26 0.33 -6.73 -6.68
C PHE A 26 0.70 -5.28 -6.34
N LEU A 27 1.91 -5.06 -5.83
CA LEU A 27 2.41 -3.73 -5.50
C LEU A 27 2.50 -2.81 -6.72
N THR A 28 2.91 -3.35 -7.88
CA THR A 28 2.97 -2.60 -9.15
C THR A 28 1.58 -2.13 -9.60
N THR A 29 0.55 -2.97 -9.46
CA THR A 29 -0.84 -2.58 -9.74
C THR A 29 -1.28 -1.41 -8.86
N TYR A 30 -0.99 -1.46 -7.56
CA TYR A 30 -1.36 -0.41 -6.62
C TYR A 30 -0.52 0.86 -6.76
N GLN A 31 0.73 0.76 -7.21
CA GLN A 31 1.54 1.90 -7.62
C GLN A 31 0.90 2.64 -8.80
N THR A 32 0.35 1.91 -9.76
CA THR A 32 -0.39 2.50 -10.91
C THR A 32 -1.66 3.19 -10.44
N LYS A 33 -2.41 2.57 -9.52
CA LYS A 33 -3.59 3.20 -8.89
C LYS A 33 -3.21 4.48 -8.13
N LEU A 34 -2.06 4.50 -7.45
CA LEU A 34 -1.53 5.71 -6.81
C LEU A 34 -1.22 6.79 -7.85
N ALA A 35 -0.56 6.45 -8.96
CA ALA A 35 -0.25 7.39 -10.02
C ALA A 35 -1.52 8.06 -10.57
N LYS A 36 -2.59 7.25 -10.79
CA LYS A 36 -3.93 7.68 -11.22
C LYS A 36 -4.77 8.34 -10.12
N ASN A 37 -4.24 8.52 -8.92
CA ASN A 37 -4.96 9.05 -7.75
C ASN A 37 -6.23 8.25 -7.36
N GLN A 38 -6.23 6.95 -7.68
CA GLN A 38 -7.29 5.99 -7.36
C GLN A 38 -7.01 5.24 -6.05
N LEU A 39 -5.78 5.30 -5.53
CA LEU A 39 -5.42 4.76 -4.23
C LEU A 39 -5.93 5.67 -3.10
N LYS A 40 -7.22 5.59 -2.83
CA LYS A 40 -7.96 6.33 -1.81
C LYS A 40 -9.22 5.57 -1.40
N GLY A 41 -9.80 5.95 -0.28
CA GLY A 41 -11.03 5.36 0.20
C GLY A 41 -10.94 3.85 0.44
N LEU A 42 -11.90 3.08 -0.08
CA LEU A 42 -12.00 1.62 0.06
C LEU A 42 -10.79 0.87 -0.53
N GLU A 43 -9.99 1.50 -1.39
CA GLU A 43 -8.78 0.89 -1.93
C GLU A 43 -7.65 0.77 -0.90
N ILE A 44 -7.68 1.56 0.18
CA ILE A 44 -6.71 1.51 1.29
C ILE A 44 -6.87 0.24 2.14
N PRO A 45 -8.06 -0.10 2.67
CA PRO A 45 -8.24 -1.37 3.36
C PRO A 45 -8.03 -2.57 2.43
N ARG A 46 -8.50 -2.49 1.17
CA ARG A 46 -8.27 -3.54 0.16
C ARG A 46 -6.79 -3.78 -0.13
N PHE A 47 -5.97 -2.73 -0.13
CA PHE A 47 -4.52 -2.86 -0.28
C PHE A 47 -3.91 -3.66 0.88
N THR A 48 -4.25 -3.29 2.11
CA THR A 48 -3.70 -3.92 3.33
C THR A 48 -4.15 -5.37 3.48
N GLU A 49 -5.42 -5.67 3.19
CA GLU A 49 -5.95 -7.04 3.13
C GLU A 49 -5.27 -7.86 2.02
N GLY A 50 -5.12 -7.27 0.84
CA GLY A 50 -4.49 -7.93 -0.31
C GLY A 50 -3.05 -8.34 -0.03
N ILE A 51 -2.25 -7.47 0.62
CA ILE A 51 -0.90 -7.84 1.07
C ILE A 51 -0.95 -9.00 2.05
N SER A 52 -1.83 -8.93 3.07
CA SER A 52 -1.95 -9.98 4.07
C SER A 52 -2.29 -11.35 3.44
N LYS A 53 -3.13 -11.35 2.41
CA LYS A 53 -3.50 -12.56 1.66
C LYS A 53 -2.33 -13.14 0.86
N VAL A 54 -1.60 -12.29 0.12
CA VAL A 54 -0.45 -12.71 -0.70
C VAL A 54 0.69 -13.24 0.18
N VAL A 55 0.97 -12.55 1.30
CA VAL A 55 1.99 -12.94 2.28
C VAL A 55 1.67 -14.30 2.91
N ARG A 56 0.42 -14.50 3.36
CA ARG A 56 -0.03 -15.79 3.93
C ARG A 56 0.12 -16.94 2.93
N LYS A 57 -0.17 -16.70 1.66
CA LYS A 57 -0.07 -17.71 0.60
C LYS A 57 1.38 -18.07 0.26
N SER A 58 2.28 -17.08 0.24
CA SER A 58 3.69 -17.30 -0.13
C SER A 58 4.56 -17.84 1.00
N HIS A 59 4.08 -17.90 2.26
CA HIS A 59 4.90 -18.19 3.46
C HIS A 59 6.18 -17.34 3.57
N GLN A 60 6.27 -16.24 2.82
CA GLN A 60 7.41 -15.33 2.82
C GLN A 60 7.23 -14.29 3.92
N GLY A 61 8.32 -13.99 4.64
CA GLY A 61 8.34 -12.86 5.57
C GLY A 61 8.05 -11.55 4.83
N VAL A 62 7.39 -10.61 5.52
CA VAL A 62 7.10 -9.28 4.94
C VAL A 62 8.34 -8.40 5.09
N PRO A 63 8.96 -7.92 3.99
CA PRO A 63 10.09 -7.02 4.10
C PRO A 63 9.69 -5.71 4.80
N THR A 64 10.62 -5.12 5.56
CA THR A 64 10.40 -3.85 6.26
C THR A 64 9.90 -2.75 5.32
N SER A 65 10.34 -2.74 4.07
CA SER A 65 9.88 -1.81 3.04
C SER A 65 8.39 -1.93 2.74
N VAL A 66 7.83 -3.14 2.76
CA VAL A 66 6.40 -3.40 2.57
C VAL A 66 5.62 -2.97 3.82
N THR A 67 6.12 -3.29 5.01
CA THR A 67 5.49 -2.86 6.28
C THR A 67 5.43 -1.34 6.39
N LYS A 68 6.52 -0.66 5.99
CA LYS A 68 6.57 0.81 5.93
C LYS A 68 5.60 1.37 4.90
N LEU A 69 5.45 0.71 3.75
CA LEU A 69 4.47 1.10 2.73
C LEU A 69 3.03 1.01 3.25
N ILE A 70 2.68 -0.06 3.97
CA ILE A 70 1.36 -0.22 4.61
C ILE A 70 1.12 0.92 5.61
N SER A 71 2.08 1.20 6.49
CA SER A 71 1.98 2.28 7.48
C SER A 71 1.72 3.64 6.81
N MET A 72 2.47 3.94 5.75
CA MET A 72 2.33 5.18 4.98
C MET A 72 0.97 5.30 4.28
N ILE A 73 0.44 4.20 3.74
CA ILE A 73 -0.89 4.18 3.08
C ILE A 73 -2.01 4.33 4.12
N ASN A 74 -1.90 3.68 5.27
CA ASN A 74 -2.87 3.82 6.35
C ASN A 74 -2.87 5.23 6.93
N GLN A 75 -1.70 5.84 7.16
CA GLN A 75 -1.61 7.25 7.58
C GLN A 75 -2.26 8.18 6.56
N ARG A 76 -2.07 7.91 5.26
CA ARG A 76 -2.75 8.68 4.21
C ARG A 76 -4.27 8.48 4.27
N GLY A 77 -4.75 7.26 4.46
CA GLY A 77 -6.18 6.99 4.62
C GLY A 77 -6.80 7.72 5.80
N ILE A 78 -6.12 7.74 6.94
CA ILE A 78 -6.56 8.48 8.13
C ILE A 78 -6.69 9.98 7.82
N LEU A 79 -5.70 10.56 7.16
CA LEU A 79 -5.69 11.98 6.78
C LEU A 79 -6.69 12.32 5.66
N ASP A 80 -6.98 11.38 4.76
CA ASP A 80 -7.99 11.48 3.69
C ASP A 80 -9.43 11.18 4.20
N GLY A 81 -9.65 11.08 5.52
CA GLY A 81 -10.98 10.94 6.14
C GLY A 81 -11.47 9.50 6.33
N PHE A 82 -10.60 8.50 6.12
CA PHE A 82 -10.91 7.08 6.34
C PHE A 82 -10.62 6.59 7.77
N GLY A 83 -10.14 7.48 8.65
CA GLY A 83 -9.59 7.10 9.95
C GLY A 83 -10.52 7.20 11.15
N LEU A 84 -11.60 7.98 11.09
CA LEU A 84 -12.47 8.18 12.25
C LEU A 84 -13.89 8.42 11.74
N GLY A 85 -14.88 7.79 12.38
CA GLY A 85 -16.29 8.19 12.28
C GLY A 85 -16.55 9.57 12.87
N LEU A 86 -15.72 10.57 12.53
CA LEU A 86 -15.88 11.96 12.88
C LEU A 86 -15.90 12.74 11.56
N ARG A 87 -17.11 12.80 11.03
CA ARG A 87 -17.59 13.94 10.26
C ARG A 87 -17.40 15.17 11.15
N MET A 88 -16.37 15.97 10.89
CA MET A 88 -16.34 17.34 11.42
C MET A 88 -16.58 18.27 10.25
N PHE A 89 -17.65 19.04 10.42
CA PHE A 89 -18.23 20.01 9.51
C PHE A 89 -17.24 21.09 9.08
#